data_AF-A0AAN6WKZ1-F1
#
_entry.id   AF-A0AAN6WKZ1-F1
#
_cell.length_a   1.000
_cell.length_b   1.000
_cell.length_c   1.000
_cell.angle_alpha   90.00
_cell.angle_beta   90.00
_cell.angle_gamma   90.00
#
_symmetry.space_group_name_H-M   'P 1'
#
loop_
_entity.id
_entity.type
_entity.pdbx_description
1 polymer ?
#
loop_
_entity_poly.entity_id
_entity_poly.type
_entity_poly.pdbx_seq_one_letter_code
_entity_poly.pdbx_strand_id
1 'polypeptide(L)'
;PQTNAVVFCEGEERTELRRILSSQWSASLAASPMFPALLSGLMLAHELDTTLDDIKKIVREVEARTGHHRFTSRRETSPAAGELGSLSANMSGCAAKLANGTRKLDLVSAINAFISQHMSETPNSWVSLLQHRAAMQQTDLTYMQSRIDVQIRALFHLIAQQDNAIAFDTASATRSIAASSLQDSSSMKMLALVAMFFLPGSFIAALFSTPLFTWEDGQGKMSLGTRPQFALFWAVTVPVTVAVFIMYAVWMCVIKKKDKRRRNKGIQVMA
;
A
#
# COMPACT_ATOMS: atom_id res chain seq x y z
N PRO A 1 3.63 -34.48 -52.86
CA PRO A 1 2.62 -33.39 -52.84
C PRO A 1 3.33 -32.12 -52.34
N GLN A 2 3.21 -30.98 -53.04
CA GLN A 2 3.80 -29.73 -52.56
C GLN A 2 2.92 -29.17 -51.43
N THR A 3 3.48 -29.02 -50.24
CA THR A 3 2.79 -28.42 -49.09
C THR A 3 2.91 -26.90 -49.18
N ASN A 4 1.79 -26.23 -49.47
CA ASN A 4 1.73 -24.77 -49.48
C ASN A 4 1.24 -24.29 -48.11
N ALA A 5 1.96 -23.34 -47.50
CA ALA A 5 1.58 -22.71 -46.24
C ALA A 5 1.51 -21.19 -46.43
N VAL A 6 0.48 -20.57 -45.84
CA VAL A 6 0.36 -19.11 -45.75
C VAL A 6 0.60 -18.74 -44.30
N VAL A 7 1.61 -17.93 -44.05
CA VAL A 7 1.99 -17.46 -42.71
C VAL A 7 1.66 -15.98 -42.61
N PHE A 8 0.84 -15.63 -41.61
CA PHE A 8 0.54 -14.25 -41.27
C PHE A 8 1.49 -13.81 -40.16
N CYS A 9 2.28 -12.76 -40.40
CA CYS A 9 3.21 -12.18 -39.44
C CYS A 9 3.13 -10.66 -39.48
N GLU A 10 3.22 -10.02 -38.32
CA GLU A 10 3.23 -8.56 -38.18
C GLU A 10 4.50 -8.08 -37.45
N GLY A 11 4.90 -6.82 -37.70
CA GLY A 11 6.00 -6.16 -36.96
C GLY A 11 7.33 -6.93 -36.94
N GLU A 12 7.83 -7.20 -35.74
CA GLU A 12 9.11 -7.91 -35.51
C GLU A 12 9.08 -9.37 -36.02
N GLU A 13 7.93 -10.06 -35.92
CA GLU A 13 7.78 -11.44 -36.39
C GLU A 13 8.06 -11.56 -37.89
N ARG A 14 7.68 -10.56 -38.68
CA ARG A 14 7.96 -10.53 -40.12
C ARG A 14 9.46 -10.43 -40.41
N THR A 15 10.16 -9.61 -39.64
CA THR A 15 11.61 -9.43 -39.78
C THR A 15 12.33 -10.73 -39.44
N GLU A 16 11.85 -11.39 -38.37
CA GLU A 16 12.40 -12.65 -37.93
C GLU A 16 12.11 -13.80 -38.90
N LEU A 17 10.87 -13.92 -39.39
CA LEU A 17 10.51 -14.90 -40.41
C LEU A 17 11.41 -14.73 -41.63
N ARG A 18 11.67 -13.49 -42.06
CA ARG A 18 12.58 -13.21 -43.18
C ARG A 18 14.02 -13.65 -42.88
N ARG A 19 14.49 -13.45 -41.65
CA ARG A 19 15.82 -13.90 -41.21
C ARG A 19 15.93 -15.43 -41.20
N ILE A 20 14.92 -16.11 -40.68
CA ILE A 20 14.86 -17.57 -40.62
C ILE A 20 14.78 -18.16 -42.04
N LEU A 21 13.90 -17.63 -42.90
CA LEU A 21 13.74 -18.12 -44.28
C LEU A 21 14.95 -17.83 -45.18
N SER A 22 15.71 -16.76 -44.91
CA SER A 22 16.94 -16.45 -45.65
C SER A 22 18.15 -17.28 -45.21
N SER A 23 18.02 -18.10 -44.16
CA SER A 23 19.06 -19.05 -43.76
C SER A 23 19.17 -20.23 -44.74
N GLN A 24 20.25 -21.00 -44.64
CA GLN A 24 20.49 -22.14 -45.53
C GLN A 24 19.60 -23.32 -45.15
N TRP A 25 18.60 -23.61 -45.99
CA TRP A 25 17.72 -24.76 -45.87
C TRP A 25 18.12 -25.85 -46.86
N SER A 26 18.09 -27.11 -46.44
CA SER A 26 18.22 -28.22 -47.39
C SER A 26 16.94 -28.36 -48.21
N ALA A 27 17.09 -28.59 -49.52
CA ALA A 27 15.95 -28.75 -50.44
C ALA A 27 15.01 -29.90 -50.01
N SER A 28 15.58 -30.97 -49.43
CA SER A 28 14.82 -32.11 -48.89
C SER A 28 13.99 -31.73 -47.66
N LEU A 29 14.46 -30.81 -46.82
CA LEU A 29 13.74 -30.34 -45.65
C LEU A 29 12.62 -29.39 -46.04
N ALA A 30 12.88 -28.46 -46.97
CA ALA A 30 11.88 -27.53 -47.48
C ALA A 30 10.74 -28.23 -48.23
N ALA A 31 11.02 -29.37 -48.87
CA ALA A 31 10.02 -30.19 -49.54
C ALA A 31 9.22 -31.10 -48.60
N SER A 32 9.59 -31.20 -47.31
CA SER A 32 8.89 -32.04 -46.34
C SER A 32 7.52 -31.48 -45.98
N PRO A 33 6.47 -32.32 -45.86
CA PRO A 33 5.16 -31.87 -45.41
C PRO A 33 5.15 -31.30 -43.99
N MET A 34 6.15 -31.65 -43.16
CA MET A 34 6.29 -31.18 -41.79
C MET A 34 7.09 -29.88 -41.66
N PHE A 35 7.62 -29.35 -42.78
CA PHE A 35 8.39 -28.12 -42.79
C PHE A 35 7.65 -26.93 -42.15
N PRO A 36 6.33 -26.69 -42.41
CA PRO A 36 5.62 -25.59 -41.76
C PRO A 36 5.58 -25.72 -40.24
N ALA A 37 5.37 -26.93 -39.71
CA ALA A 37 5.37 -27.18 -38.27
C ALA A 37 6.76 -26.91 -37.65
N LEU A 38 7.83 -27.35 -38.32
CA LEU A 38 9.20 -27.08 -37.88
C LEU A 38 9.50 -25.57 -37.88
N LEU A 39 9.08 -24.86 -38.94
CA LEU A 39 9.25 -23.42 -39.06
C LEU A 39 8.51 -22.68 -37.93
N SER A 40 7.27 -23.05 -37.64
CA SER A 40 6.50 -22.48 -36.52
C SER A 40 7.17 -22.75 -35.17
N GLY A 41 7.68 -23.95 -34.94
CA GLY A 41 8.42 -24.29 -33.72
C GLY A 41 9.69 -23.44 -33.56
N LEU A 42 10.44 -23.21 -34.64
CA LEU A 42 11.63 -22.36 -34.64
C LEU A 42 11.30 -20.88 -34.36
N MET A 43 10.22 -20.37 -34.97
CA MET A 43 9.77 -19.00 -34.72
C MET A 43 9.36 -18.78 -33.27
N LEU A 44 8.55 -19.69 -32.71
CA LEU A 44 8.13 -19.61 -31.31
C LEU A 44 9.31 -19.73 -30.34
N ALA A 45 10.25 -20.64 -30.62
CA ALA A 45 11.46 -20.76 -29.82
C ALA A 45 12.30 -19.48 -29.88
N HIS A 46 12.44 -18.84 -31.05
CA HIS A 46 13.17 -17.58 -31.14
C HIS A 46 12.48 -16.43 -30.40
N GLU A 47 11.16 -16.30 -30.56
CA GLU A 47 10.40 -15.26 -29.87
C GLU A 47 10.51 -15.43 -28.34
N LEU A 48 10.51 -16.68 -27.87
CA LEU A 48 10.76 -16.99 -26.46
C LEU A 48 12.13 -16.48 -25.99
N ASP A 49 13.20 -16.70 -26.75
CA ASP A 49 14.55 -16.20 -26.42
C ASP A 49 14.55 -14.66 -26.30
N THR A 50 13.91 -13.96 -27.24
CA THR A 50 13.80 -12.50 -27.21
C THR A 50 13.05 -12.01 -25.98
N THR A 51 11.91 -12.64 -25.65
CA THR A 51 11.14 -12.29 -24.45
C THR A 51 11.93 -12.54 -23.16
N LEU A 52 12.69 -13.64 -23.09
CA LEU A 52 13.55 -13.95 -21.95
C LEU A 52 14.65 -12.90 -21.78
N ASP A 53 15.26 -12.43 -22.87
CA ASP A 53 16.29 -11.40 -22.82
C ASP A 53 15.75 -10.04 -22.35
N ASP A 54 14.54 -9.68 -22.75
CA ASP A 54 13.90 -8.46 -22.24
C ASP A 54 13.53 -8.58 -20.76
N ILE A 55 13.00 -9.73 -20.32
CA ILE A 55 12.77 -10.01 -18.90
C ILE A 55 14.08 -9.91 -18.12
N LYS A 56 15.18 -10.50 -18.62
CA LYS A 56 16.51 -10.43 -17.97
C LYS A 56 16.97 -8.98 -17.76
N LYS A 57 16.74 -8.08 -18.72
CA LYS A 57 17.10 -6.65 -18.59
C LYS A 57 16.30 -5.98 -17.47
N ILE A 58 14.98 -6.17 -17.44
CA ILE A 58 14.10 -5.57 -16.42
C ILE A 58 14.44 -6.11 -15.02
N VAL A 59 14.65 -7.43 -14.89
CA VAL A 59 15.02 -8.05 -13.61
C VAL A 59 16.35 -7.49 -13.10
N ARG A 60 17.33 -7.29 -13.98
CA ARG A 60 18.63 -6.66 -13.60
C ARG A 60 18.46 -5.22 -13.13
N GLU A 61 17.58 -4.45 -13.77
CA GLU A 61 17.28 -3.09 -13.33
C GLU A 61 16.65 -3.08 -11.94
N VAL A 62 15.67 -3.95 -11.70
CA VAL A 62 15.03 -4.10 -10.38
C VAL A 62 16.07 -4.50 -9.33
N GLU A 63 16.91 -5.50 -9.61
CA GLU A 63 17.98 -5.96 -8.72
C GLU A 63 18.95 -4.82 -8.34
N ALA A 64 19.35 -4.00 -9.31
CA ALA A 64 20.24 -2.86 -9.07
C ALA A 64 19.57 -1.77 -8.22
N ARG A 65 18.26 -1.57 -8.36
CA ARG A 65 17.50 -0.55 -7.62
C ARG A 65 17.08 -0.99 -6.22
N THR A 66 16.86 -2.28 -6.02
CA THR A 66 16.57 -2.86 -4.69
C THR A 66 17.83 -3.17 -3.89
N GLY A 67 19.01 -3.12 -4.51
CA GLY A 67 20.28 -3.51 -3.88
C GLY A 67 20.40 -5.02 -3.64
N HIS A 68 19.55 -5.83 -4.27
CA HIS A 68 19.54 -7.29 -4.15
C HIS A 68 20.32 -7.97 -5.30
N HIS A 69 21.42 -7.36 -5.76
CA HIS A 69 22.33 -7.93 -6.75
C HIS A 69 23.63 -8.45 -6.11
N ARG A 70 24.21 -9.52 -6.69
CA ARG A 70 25.43 -10.17 -6.15
C ARG A 70 26.72 -9.37 -6.36
N PHE A 71 26.75 -8.49 -7.37
CA PHE A 71 27.93 -7.69 -7.70
C PHE A 71 27.71 -6.26 -7.24
N THR A 72 28.45 -5.79 -6.24
CA THR A 72 28.51 -4.37 -5.88
C THR A 72 29.05 -3.58 -7.08
N SER A 73 28.16 -3.15 -7.99
CA SER A 73 28.53 -2.23 -9.05
C SER A 73 28.92 -0.90 -8.41
N ARG A 74 30.12 -0.41 -8.73
CA ARG A 74 30.66 0.90 -8.33
C ARG A 74 29.73 2.10 -8.65
N ARG A 75 28.69 1.90 -9.46
CA ARG A 75 27.56 2.81 -9.62
C ARG A 75 26.53 2.48 -8.54
N GLU A 76 26.58 3.23 -7.45
CA GLU A 76 25.44 3.39 -6.54
C GLU A 76 24.31 4.06 -7.34
N THR A 77 23.42 3.26 -7.95
CA THR A 77 22.09 3.76 -8.30
C THR A 77 21.39 4.09 -6.99
N SER A 78 20.98 5.35 -6.82
CA SER A 78 20.32 5.83 -5.60
C SER A 78 19.20 4.88 -5.16
N PRO A 79 19.08 4.58 -3.85
CA PRO A 79 18.02 3.73 -3.33
C PRO A 79 16.65 4.24 -3.78
N ALA A 80 15.81 3.35 -4.31
CA ALA A 80 14.49 3.69 -4.86
C ALA A 80 13.44 3.99 -3.78
N ALA A 81 13.76 4.86 -2.81
CA ALA A 81 12.82 5.32 -1.80
C ALA A 81 11.69 6.11 -2.48
N GLY A 82 10.56 5.42 -2.76
CA GLY A 82 9.37 5.98 -3.42
C GLY A 82 8.94 5.30 -4.72
N GLU A 83 9.78 4.45 -5.33
CA GLU A 83 9.45 3.76 -6.60
C GLU A 83 9.25 2.24 -6.46
N LEU A 84 9.20 1.72 -5.23
CA LEU A 84 9.02 0.28 -5.00
C LEU A 84 7.72 -0.27 -5.61
N GLY A 85 6.66 0.54 -5.67
CA GLY A 85 5.40 0.17 -6.31
C GLY A 85 5.52 -0.06 -7.82
N SER A 86 6.24 0.80 -8.54
CA SER A 86 6.45 0.63 -9.99
C SER A 86 7.38 -0.55 -10.29
N LEU A 87 8.41 -0.77 -9.45
CA LEU A 87 9.28 -1.94 -9.53
C LEU A 87 8.50 -3.25 -9.31
N SER A 88 7.59 -3.27 -8.33
CA SER A 88 6.69 -4.41 -8.08
C SER A 88 5.76 -4.69 -9.27
N ALA A 89 5.18 -3.65 -9.87
CA ALA A 89 4.35 -3.78 -11.06
C ALA A 89 5.14 -4.35 -12.24
N ASN A 90 6.37 -3.87 -12.48
CA ASN A 90 7.26 -4.37 -13.52
C ASN A 90 7.62 -5.86 -13.30
N MET A 91 7.93 -6.26 -12.06
CA MET A 91 8.21 -7.66 -11.74
C MET A 91 7.00 -8.57 -11.92
N SER A 92 5.81 -8.10 -11.56
CA SER A 92 4.55 -8.81 -11.79
C SER A 92 4.26 -8.96 -13.29
N GLY A 93 4.51 -7.90 -14.08
CA GLY A 93 4.43 -7.95 -15.54
C GLY A 93 5.42 -8.94 -16.15
N CYS A 94 6.65 -9.02 -15.63
CA CYS A 94 7.64 -10.02 -16.03
C CYS A 94 7.16 -11.44 -15.72
N ALA A 95 6.56 -11.68 -14.55
CA ALA A 95 6.00 -12.99 -14.21
C ALA A 95 4.89 -13.42 -15.19
N ALA A 96 3.99 -12.50 -15.57
CA ALA A 96 2.96 -12.77 -16.56
C ALA A 96 3.54 -13.08 -17.95
N LYS A 97 4.53 -12.30 -18.41
CA LYS A 97 5.24 -12.56 -19.67
C LYS A 97 5.97 -13.92 -19.63
N LEU A 98 6.61 -14.25 -18.51
CA LEU A 98 7.28 -15.54 -18.33
C LEU A 98 6.31 -16.72 -18.39
N ALA A 99 5.13 -16.60 -17.75
CA ALA A 99 4.08 -17.61 -17.82
C ALA A 99 3.57 -17.83 -19.25
N ASN A 100 3.48 -16.75 -20.04
CA ASN A 100 3.19 -16.87 -21.47
C ASN A 100 4.33 -17.58 -22.22
N GLY A 101 5.58 -17.29 -21.85
CA GLY A 101 6.77 -17.99 -22.36
C GLY A 101 6.74 -19.50 -22.06
N THR A 102 6.34 -19.90 -20.86
CA THR A 102 6.11 -21.32 -20.50
C THR A 102 5.09 -21.97 -21.42
N ARG A 103 3.95 -21.31 -21.65
CA ARG A 103 2.94 -21.83 -22.60
C ARG A 103 3.49 -21.97 -24.02
N LYS A 104 4.28 -21.01 -24.49
CA LYS A 104 4.93 -21.10 -25.81
C LYS A 104 5.90 -22.28 -25.88
N LEU A 105 6.65 -22.53 -24.82
CA LEU A 105 7.54 -23.67 -24.76
C LEU A 105 6.78 -25.01 -24.76
N ASP A 106 5.66 -25.10 -24.03
CA ASP A 106 4.78 -26.27 -24.08
C ASP A 106 4.28 -26.51 -25.50
N LEU A 107 3.90 -25.45 -26.24
CA LEU A 107 3.53 -25.56 -27.65
C LEU A 107 4.70 -26.02 -28.54
N VAL A 108 5.91 -25.52 -28.34
CA VAL A 108 7.12 -25.98 -29.05
C VAL A 108 7.36 -27.47 -28.79
N SER A 109 7.16 -27.93 -27.55
CA SER A 109 7.28 -29.35 -27.19
C SER A 109 6.20 -30.21 -27.88
N ALA A 110 4.97 -29.72 -27.98
CA ALA A 110 3.88 -30.38 -28.68
C ALA A 110 4.12 -30.44 -30.20
N ILE A 111 4.65 -29.37 -30.78
CA ILE A 111 5.07 -29.33 -32.20
C ILE A 111 6.17 -30.35 -32.46
N ASN A 112 7.17 -30.46 -31.58
CA ASN A 112 8.22 -31.47 -31.67
C ASN A 112 7.66 -32.90 -31.64
N ALA A 113 6.73 -33.18 -30.72
CA ALA A 113 6.07 -34.48 -30.64
C ALA A 113 5.26 -34.78 -31.91
N PHE A 114 4.52 -33.80 -32.42
CA PHE A 114 3.75 -33.92 -33.65
C PHE A 114 4.64 -34.23 -34.86
N ILE A 115 5.77 -33.51 -35.00
CA ILE A 115 6.76 -33.75 -36.06
C ILE A 115 7.34 -35.16 -35.95
N SER A 116 7.72 -35.58 -34.74
CA SER A 116 8.31 -36.89 -34.50
C SER A 116 7.34 -38.04 -34.80
N GLN A 117 6.03 -37.84 -34.56
CA GLN A 117 5.01 -38.87 -34.83
C GLN A 117 4.69 -39.03 -36.32
N HIS A 118 4.77 -37.95 -37.10
CA HIS A 118 4.35 -37.94 -38.51
C HIS A 118 5.51 -38.08 -39.51
N MET A 119 6.74 -38.24 -39.03
CA MET A 119 7.92 -38.27 -39.90
C MET A 119 8.73 -39.55 -39.68
N SER A 120 8.70 -40.45 -40.68
CA SER A 120 9.29 -41.79 -40.60
C SER A 120 10.79 -41.86 -40.95
N GLU A 121 11.36 -40.90 -41.72
CA GLU A 121 12.70 -41.04 -42.31
C GLU A 121 13.57 -39.76 -42.43
N THR A 122 13.17 -38.59 -41.90
CA THR A 122 14.00 -37.37 -42.07
C THR A 122 15.27 -37.36 -41.23
N PRO A 123 16.28 -36.54 -41.60
CA PRO A 123 17.52 -36.42 -40.83
C PRO A 123 17.23 -35.96 -39.40
N ASN A 124 17.50 -36.85 -38.44
CA ASN A 124 17.30 -36.66 -37.00
C ASN A 124 17.88 -35.35 -36.44
N SER A 125 18.74 -34.64 -37.17
CA SER A 125 19.49 -33.46 -36.72
C SER A 125 18.62 -32.24 -36.38
N TRP A 126 17.57 -31.93 -37.16
CA TRP A 126 16.82 -30.67 -36.95
C TRP A 126 15.75 -30.80 -35.86
N VAL A 127 15.08 -31.94 -35.80
CA VAL A 127 14.13 -32.26 -34.73
C VAL A 127 14.86 -32.36 -33.39
N SER A 128 16.00 -33.05 -33.36
CA SER A 128 16.84 -33.10 -32.14
C SER A 128 17.39 -31.73 -31.74
N LEU A 129 17.72 -30.84 -32.69
CA LEU A 129 18.13 -29.48 -32.40
C LEU A 129 16.99 -28.64 -31.78
N LEU A 130 15.77 -28.73 -32.30
CA LEU A 130 14.62 -28.05 -31.71
C LEU A 130 14.31 -28.60 -30.32
N GLN A 131 14.43 -29.91 -30.14
CA GLN A 131 14.24 -30.58 -28.85
C GLN A 131 15.30 -30.17 -27.83
N HIS A 132 16.57 -30.11 -28.24
CA HIS A 132 17.66 -29.65 -27.38
C HIS A 132 17.49 -28.17 -26.99
N ARG A 133 17.12 -27.31 -27.95
CA ARG A 133 16.81 -25.90 -27.68
C ARG A 133 15.65 -25.77 -26.68
N ALA A 134 14.57 -26.51 -26.88
CA ALA A 134 13.42 -26.49 -25.98
C ALA A 134 13.82 -26.90 -24.55
N ALA A 135 14.67 -27.93 -24.39
CA ALA A 135 15.18 -28.34 -23.08
C ALA A 135 16.04 -27.25 -22.41
N MET A 136 16.87 -26.55 -23.18
CA MET A 136 17.65 -25.41 -22.67
C MET A 136 16.73 -24.26 -22.25
N GLN A 137 15.72 -23.92 -23.07
CA GLN A 137 14.75 -22.87 -22.77
C GLN A 137 13.90 -23.18 -21.54
N GLN A 138 13.58 -24.46 -21.30
CA GLN A 138 12.90 -24.89 -20.06
C GLN A 138 13.73 -24.56 -18.83
N THR A 139 15.03 -24.81 -18.91
CA THR A 139 15.97 -24.53 -17.81
C THR A 139 16.07 -23.03 -17.55
N ASP A 140 16.16 -22.22 -18.62
CA ASP A 140 16.20 -20.76 -18.50
C ASP A 140 14.90 -20.18 -17.94
N LEU A 141 13.74 -20.68 -18.37
CA LEU A 141 12.43 -20.25 -17.85
C LEU A 141 12.28 -20.56 -16.36
N THR A 142 12.60 -21.79 -15.95
CA THR A 142 12.49 -22.21 -14.54
C THR A 142 13.44 -21.40 -13.65
N TYR A 143 14.68 -21.17 -14.11
CA TYR A 143 15.63 -20.30 -13.42
C TYR A 143 15.11 -18.86 -13.28
N MET A 144 14.62 -18.27 -14.37
CA MET A 144 14.07 -16.91 -14.35
C MET A 144 12.82 -16.81 -13.49
N GLN A 145 11.99 -17.87 -13.45
CA GLN A 145 10.81 -17.93 -12.59
C GLN A 145 11.20 -17.84 -11.12
N SER A 146 12.18 -18.65 -10.69
CA SER A 146 12.69 -18.59 -9.32
C SER A 146 13.29 -17.22 -8.99
N ARG A 147 14.02 -16.61 -9.92
CA ARG A 147 14.57 -15.26 -9.72
C ARG A 147 13.50 -14.20 -9.57
N ILE A 148 12.50 -14.20 -10.44
CA ILE A 148 11.39 -13.23 -10.39
C ILE A 148 10.63 -13.37 -9.07
N ASP A 149 10.33 -14.60 -8.65
CA ASP A 149 9.64 -14.89 -7.39
C ASP A 149 10.42 -14.39 -6.16
N VAL A 150 11.74 -14.62 -6.11
CA VAL A 150 12.60 -14.08 -5.05
C VAL A 150 12.56 -12.55 -5.02
N GLN A 151 12.65 -11.89 -6.18
CA GLN A 151 12.63 -10.43 -6.25
C GLN A 151 11.26 -9.83 -5.89
N ILE A 152 10.16 -10.47 -6.29
CA ILE A 152 8.81 -10.07 -5.89
C ILE A 152 8.67 -10.11 -4.36
N ARG A 153 9.15 -11.19 -3.72
CA ARG A 153 9.14 -11.31 -2.26
C ARG A 153 10.00 -10.24 -1.59
N ALA A 154 11.20 -9.98 -2.11
CA ALA A 154 12.08 -8.94 -1.59
C ALA A 154 11.42 -7.55 -1.68
N LEU A 155 10.80 -7.22 -2.82
CA LEU A 155 10.05 -5.98 -3.00
C LEU A 155 8.90 -5.84 -2.01
N PHE A 156 8.10 -6.89 -1.81
CA PHE A 156 7.04 -6.86 -0.80
C PHE A 156 7.57 -6.65 0.62
N HIS A 157 8.71 -7.26 0.95
CA HIS A 157 9.36 -7.03 2.24
C HIS A 157 9.81 -5.57 2.40
N LEU A 158 10.41 -4.97 1.37
CA LEU A 158 10.82 -3.57 1.38
C LEU A 158 9.62 -2.60 1.50
N ILE A 159 8.53 -2.87 0.78
CA ILE A 159 7.28 -2.10 0.87
C ILE A 159 6.71 -2.19 2.28
N ALA A 160 6.59 -3.40 2.83
CA ALA A 160 6.10 -3.59 4.19
C ALA A 160 7.00 -2.89 5.24
N GLN A 161 8.32 -2.91 5.04
CA GLN A 161 9.26 -2.20 5.90
C GLN A 161 9.05 -0.67 5.83
N GLN A 162 8.81 -0.13 4.63
CA GLN A 162 8.50 1.29 4.45
C GLN A 162 7.15 1.65 5.11
N ASP A 163 6.12 0.85 4.92
CA ASP A 163 4.81 1.06 5.53
C ASP A 163 4.87 1.01 7.06
N ASN A 164 5.66 0.09 7.62
CA ASN A 164 5.89 0.00 9.06
C ASN A 164 6.61 1.24 9.61
N ALA A 165 7.59 1.80 8.88
CA ALA A 165 8.25 3.04 9.27
C ALA A 165 7.27 4.23 9.27
N ILE A 166 6.46 4.36 8.21
CA ILE A 166 5.42 5.41 8.13
C ILE A 166 4.38 5.25 9.25
N ALA A 167 3.96 4.02 9.55
CA ALA A 167 3.02 3.74 10.62
C ALA A 167 3.60 4.11 11.99
N PHE A 168 4.89 3.84 12.21
CA PHE A 168 5.60 4.23 13.43
C PHE A 168 5.66 5.75 13.58
N ASP A 169 6.05 6.47 12.53
CA ASP A 169 6.10 7.93 12.53
C ASP A 169 4.71 8.54 12.78
N THR A 170 3.68 8.01 12.13
CA THR A 170 2.28 8.41 12.32
C THR A 170 1.82 8.16 13.75
N ALA A 171 2.19 7.02 14.36
CA ALA A 171 1.87 6.73 15.75
C ALA A 171 2.59 7.69 16.71
N SER A 172 3.84 8.06 16.42
CA SER A 172 4.60 9.03 17.20
C SER A 172 3.97 10.43 17.15
N ALA A 173 3.56 10.89 15.96
CA ALA A 173 2.87 12.15 15.75
C ALA A 173 1.49 12.16 16.43
N THR A 174 0.74 11.06 16.31
CA THR A 174 -0.55 10.90 16.99
C THR A 174 -0.37 10.95 18.51
N ARG A 175 0.70 10.34 19.03
CA ARG A 175 1.02 10.39 20.47
C ARG A 175 1.34 11.82 20.92
N SER A 176 2.11 12.60 20.17
CA SER A 176 2.38 14.00 20.52
C SER A 176 1.10 14.85 20.46
N ILE A 177 0.26 14.65 19.45
CA ILE A 177 -1.03 15.34 19.32
C ILE A 177 -1.96 14.98 20.49
N ALA A 178 -2.02 13.70 20.89
CA ALA A 178 -2.80 13.29 22.04
C ALA A 178 -2.27 13.93 23.34
N ALA A 179 -0.96 14.01 23.51
CA ALA A 179 -0.35 14.66 24.67
C ALA A 179 -0.66 16.16 24.74
N SER A 180 -0.56 16.89 23.63
CA SER A 180 -0.95 18.31 23.57
C SER A 180 -2.46 18.48 23.78
N SER A 181 -3.29 17.63 23.16
CA SER A 181 -4.75 17.65 23.35
C SER A 181 -5.17 17.41 24.81
N LEU A 182 -4.42 16.58 25.54
CA LEU A 182 -4.65 16.38 26.98
C LEU A 182 -4.32 17.65 27.79
N GLN A 183 -3.25 18.35 27.43
CA GLN A 183 -2.91 19.64 28.05
C GLN A 183 -3.96 20.70 27.73
N ASP A 184 -4.37 20.82 26.47
CA ASP A 184 -5.44 21.73 26.04
C ASP A 184 -6.77 21.42 26.74
N SER A 185 -7.09 20.14 26.91
CA SER A 185 -8.26 19.70 27.68
C SER A 185 -8.19 20.13 29.15
N SER A 186 -7.00 20.20 29.73
CA SER A 186 -6.81 20.69 31.10
C SER A 186 -7.01 22.22 31.19
N SER A 187 -6.49 22.97 30.23
CA SER A 187 -6.70 24.41 30.09
C SER A 187 -8.17 24.76 29.86
N MET A 188 -8.87 23.98 29.02
CA MET A 188 -10.31 24.14 28.78
C MET A 188 -11.13 23.94 30.05
N LYS A 189 -10.79 22.94 30.87
CA LYS A 189 -11.43 22.72 32.17
C LYS A 189 -11.20 23.90 33.11
N MET A 190 -10.01 24.50 33.10
CA MET A 190 -9.71 25.68 33.90
C MET A 190 -10.60 26.87 33.50
N LEU A 191 -10.70 27.17 32.19
CA LEU A 191 -11.55 28.25 31.70
C LEU A 191 -13.02 28.05 32.12
N ALA A 192 -13.53 26.82 31.99
CA ALA A 192 -14.89 26.48 32.41
C ALA A 192 -15.10 26.71 33.92
N LEU A 193 -14.13 26.34 34.76
CA LEU A 193 -14.18 26.61 36.20
C LEU A 193 -14.18 28.12 36.50
N VAL A 194 -13.38 28.91 35.80
CA VAL A 194 -13.35 30.37 35.93
C VAL A 194 -14.70 30.98 35.55
N ALA A 195 -15.27 30.58 34.42
CA ALA A 195 -16.59 31.06 33.99
C ALA A 195 -17.68 30.67 35.01
N MET A 196 -17.64 29.45 35.51
CA MET A 196 -18.60 28.94 36.50
C MET A 196 -18.55 29.69 37.84
N PHE A 197 -17.41 30.28 38.19
CA PHE A 197 -17.26 31.15 39.35
C PHE A 197 -17.85 32.55 39.12
N PHE A 198 -17.59 33.16 37.96
CA PHE A 198 -18.00 34.55 37.69
C PHE A 198 -19.44 34.72 37.19
N LEU A 199 -20.00 33.70 36.53
CA LEU A 199 -21.30 33.78 35.88
C LEU A 199 -22.48 33.92 36.88
N PRO A 200 -22.51 33.21 38.03
CA PRO A 200 -23.54 33.43 39.06
C PRO A 200 -23.47 34.83 39.68
N GLY A 201 -22.27 35.30 40.01
CA GLY A 201 -22.06 36.63 40.59
C GLY A 201 -22.48 37.75 39.64
N SER A 202 -22.15 37.61 38.34
CA SER A 202 -22.54 38.57 37.31
C SER A 202 -24.04 38.60 37.09
N PHE A 203 -24.71 37.44 37.10
CA PHE A 203 -26.17 37.36 36.97
C PHE A 203 -26.89 38.04 38.14
N ILE A 204 -26.45 37.76 39.37
CA ILE A 204 -27.04 38.40 40.55
C ILE A 204 -26.75 39.90 40.55
N ALA A 205 -25.53 40.35 40.21
CA ALA A 205 -25.22 41.77 40.10
C ALA A 205 -26.11 42.50 39.07
N ALA A 206 -26.36 41.88 37.91
CA ALA A 206 -27.27 42.42 36.91
C ALA A 206 -28.72 42.48 37.41
N LEU A 207 -29.18 41.44 38.13
CA LEU A 207 -30.54 41.40 38.69
C LEU A 207 -30.76 42.52 39.71
N PHE A 208 -29.79 42.77 40.60
CA PHE A 208 -29.82 43.89 41.56
C PHE A 208 -29.64 45.27 40.91
N SER A 209 -29.12 45.34 39.68
CA SER A 209 -29.00 46.57 38.89
C SER A 209 -30.28 46.94 38.13
N THR A 210 -31.27 46.03 38.05
CA THR A 210 -32.56 46.35 37.43
C THR A 210 -33.47 47.12 38.41
N PRO A 211 -34.27 48.08 37.95
CA PRO A 211 -35.15 48.90 38.81
C PRO A 211 -36.40 48.13 39.30
N LEU A 212 -36.39 46.80 39.27
CA LEU A 212 -37.47 45.94 39.78
C LEU A 212 -37.59 45.98 41.31
N PHE A 213 -36.54 46.45 42.00
CA PHE A 213 -36.58 46.73 43.42
C PHE A 213 -36.52 48.24 43.66
N THR A 214 -37.67 48.88 43.85
CA THR A 214 -37.75 50.26 44.37
C THR A 214 -37.49 50.22 45.87
N TRP A 215 -36.30 50.63 46.29
CA TRP A 215 -35.90 50.68 47.68
C TRP A 215 -36.16 52.09 48.22
N GLU A 216 -37.00 52.23 49.25
CA GLU A 216 -37.28 53.54 49.87
C GLU A 216 -36.01 54.16 50.49
N ASP A 217 -35.75 55.42 50.13
CA ASP A 217 -34.62 56.22 50.61
C ASP A 217 -34.83 56.67 52.06
N GLY A 218 -34.21 55.95 52.99
CA GLY A 218 -33.91 56.43 54.33
C GLY A 218 -32.47 56.97 54.43
N GLN A 219 -32.27 58.23 54.02
CA GLN A 219 -31.19 59.14 54.41
C GLN A 219 -29.71 58.70 54.25
N GLY A 220 -29.07 59.17 53.17
CA GLY A 220 -28.10 60.26 53.27
C GLY A 220 -26.74 60.07 53.98
N LYS A 221 -26.27 58.86 54.30
CA LYS A 221 -24.86 58.65 54.71
C LYS A 221 -24.19 57.47 54.02
N MET A 222 -23.03 57.76 53.42
CA MET A 222 -22.13 56.83 52.78
C MET A 222 -21.31 56.12 53.88
N SER A 223 -21.79 54.96 54.33
CA SER A 223 -21.08 54.04 55.23
C SER A 223 -21.06 52.67 54.55
N LEU A 224 -19.85 52.18 54.25
CA LEU A 224 -19.62 50.91 53.55
C LEU A 224 -19.86 49.66 54.43
N GLY A 225 -20.21 49.82 55.72
CA GLY A 225 -20.24 48.71 56.68
C GLY A 225 -21.60 48.06 56.93
N THR A 226 -22.73 48.75 56.73
CA THR A 226 -24.03 48.29 57.29
C THR A 226 -25.23 48.73 56.45
N ARG A 227 -25.26 48.43 55.15
CA ARG A 227 -26.50 48.46 54.36
C ARG A 227 -27.04 47.04 54.22
N PRO A 228 -28.34 46.76 54.49
CA PRO A 228 -28.93 45.43 54.31
C PRO A 228 -28.78 44.91 52.87
N GLN A 229 -28.59 45.84 51.92
CA GLN A 229 -28.34 45.63 50.49
C GLN A 229 -27.07 44.78 50.21
N PHE A 230 -25.97 45.08 50.92
CA PHE A 230 -24.68 44.39 50.70
C PHE A 230 -24.69 43.00 51.35
N ALA A 231 -25.37 42.86 52.50
CA ALA A 231 -25.59 41.59 53.16
C ALA A 231 -26.51 40.66 52.36
N LEU A 232 -27.59 41.19 51.75
CA LEU A 232 -28.53 40.40 50.93
C LEU A 232 -27.86 39.87 49.65
N PHE A 233 -27.02 40.68 49.01
CA PHE A 233 -26.22 40.25 47.85
C PHE A 233 -25.36 39.02 48.20
N TRP A 234 -24.62 39.08 49.31
CA TRP A 234 -23.79 37.96 49.78
C TRP A 234 -24.64 36.75 50.21
N ALA A 235 -25.81 36.98 50.82
CA ALA A 235 -26.73 35.94 51.25
C ALA A 235 -27.34 35.13 50.09
N VAL A 236 -27.51 35.73 48.91
CA VAL A 236 -28.07 35.04 47.71
C VAL A 236 -26.97 34.51 46.79
N THR A 237 -25.90 35.28 46.59
CA THR A 237 -24.84 34.91 45.64
C THR A 237 -24.05 33.68 46.10
N VAL A 238 -23.74 33.57 47.39
CA VAL A 238 -22.96 32.43 47.92
C VAL A 238 -23.71 31.10 47.75
N PRO A 239 -24.99 30.94 48.17
CA PRO A 239 -25.72 29.69 47.97
C PRO A 239 -25.87 29.30 46.50
N VAL A 240 -26.12 30.25 45.61
CA VAL A 240 -26.27 29.98 44.17
C VAL A 240 -24.95 29.48 43.59
N THR A 241 -23.83 30.11 43.96
CA THR A 241 -22.49 29.68 43.52
C THR A 241 -22.20 28.26 44.04
N VAL A 242 -22.47 27.99 45.32
CA VAL A 242 -22.30 26.65 45.92
C VAL A 242 -23.17 25.61 45.22
N ALA A 243 -24.43 25.92 44.91
CA ALA A 243 -25.34 25.01 44.21
C ALA A 243 -24.81 24.62 42.81
N VAL A 244 -24.29 25.60 42.07
CA VAL A 244 -23.68 25.38 40.75
C VAL A 244 -22.45 24.46 40.88
N PHE A 245 -21.56 24.69 41.85
CA PHE A 245 -20.41 23.82 42.12
C PHE A 245 -20.80 22.39 42.53
N ILE A 246 -21.81 22.22 43.38
CA ILE A 246 -22.33 20.91 43.78
C ILE A 246 -22.87 20.16 42.56
N MET A 247 -23.66 20.82 41.71
CA MET A 247 -24.22 20.22 40.51
C MET A 247 -23.12 19.69 39.56
N TYR A 248 -22.06 20.46 39.35
CA TYR A 248 -20.92 20.03 38.54
C TYR A 248 -20.14 18.87 39.19
N ALA A 249 -19.92 18.91 40.50
CA ALA A 249 -19.23 17.84 41.23
C ALA A 249 -19.99 16.51 41.13
N VAL A 250 -21.33 16.55 41.25
CA VAL A 250 -22.20 15.38 41.05
C VAL A 250 -22.08 14.87 39.61
N TRP A 251 -22.15 15.76 38.61
CA TRP A 251 -22.01 15.39 37.19
C TRP A 251 -20.66 14.70 36.90
N MET A 252 -19.55 15.26 37.39
CA MET A 252 -18.22 14.66 37.24
C MET A 252 -18.10 13.30 37.95
N CYS A 253 -18.68 13.14 39.14
CA CYS A 253 -18.72 11.87 39.85
C CYS A 253 -19.49 10.80 39.06
N VAL A 254 -20.61 11.16 38.43
CA VAL A 254 -21.39 10.25 37.59
C VAL A 254 -20.60 9.81 36.36
N ILE A 255 -19.90 10.73 35.69
CA ILE A 255 -19.06 10.42 34.52
C ILE A 255 -17.94 9.45 34.92
N LYS A 256 -17.18 9.75 35.98
CA LYS A 256 -16.10 8.88 36.47
C LYS A 256 -16.58 7.47 36.81
N LYS A 257 -17.76 7.34 37.43
CA LYS A 257 -18.35 6.02 37.72
C LYS A 257 -18.75 5.27 36.45
N LYS A 258 -19.27 5.95 35.42
CA LYS A 258 -19.63 5.33 34.13
C LYS A 258 -18.38 4.83 33.39
N ASP A 259 -17.30 5.61 33.38
CA ASP A 259 -16.04 5.21 32.73
C ASP A 259 -15.39 4.00 33.42
N LYS A 260 -15.37 3.97 34.76
CA LYS A 260 -14.85 2.82 35.51
C LYS A 260 -15.63 1.53 35.21
N ARG A 261 -16.96 1.62 35.06
CA ARG A 261 -17.81 0.47 34.67
C ARG A 261 -17.56 0.01 33.24
N ARG A 262 -17.34 0.95 32.30
CA ARG A 262 -17.00 0.63 30.90
C ARG A 262 -15.64 -0.07 30.79
N ARG A 263 -14.63 0.41 31.52
CA ARG A 263 -13.30 -0.20 31.56
C ARG A 263 -13.32 -1.63 32.12
N ASN A 264 -14.07 -1.87 33.19
CA ASN A 264 -14.21 -3.22 33.75
C ASN A 264 -14.90 -4.20 32.79
N LYS A 265 -15.90 -3.75 32.02
CA LYS A 265 -16.56 -4.58 31.01
C LYS A 265 -15.63 -4.90 29.83
N GLY A 266 -14.80 -3.95 29.38
CA GLY A 266 -13.84 -4.20 28.30
C GLY A 266 -12.77 -5.24 28.67
N ILE A 267 -12.27 -5.20 29.92
CA ILE A 267 -11.29 -6.19 30.42
C ILE A 267 -11.89 -7.59 30.50
N GLN A 268 -13.18 -7.72 30.86
CA GLN A 268 -13.88 -9.00 30.91
C GLN A 268 -14.18 -9.64 29.55
N VAL A 269 -14.15 -8.86 28.46
CA VAL A 269 -14.43 -9.35 27.09
C VAL A 269 -13.13 -9.75 26.37
N MET A 270 -11.98 -9.30 26.85
CA MET A 270 -10.66 -9.65 26.30
C MET A 270 -9.95 -10.80 27.04
N ALA A 271 -10.49 -11.23 28.19
CA ALA A 271 -10.02 -12.39 28.96
C ALA A 271 -10.92 -13.60 28.69
#